data_AF-A0AA86THV7-F1
#
_entry.id   AF-A0AA86THV7-F1
#
_cell.length_a   1.000
_cell.length_b   1.000
_cell.length_c   1.000
_cell.angle_alpha   90.00
_cell.angle_beta   90.00
_cell.angle_gamma   90.00
#
_symmetry.space_group_name_H-M   'P 1'
#
loop_
_entity.id
_entity.type
_entity.pdbx_description
1 polymer ?
#
loop_
_entity_poly.entity_id
_entity_poly.type
_entity_poly.pdbx_seq_one_letter_code
_entity_poly.pdbx_strand_id
1 'polypeptide(L)'
;MQRQQKNWSIMEKQKLNAEAEKFRQNNRINWTLVAEQMHDRTPTQCRLQYRNNNQDRSKVNVIWSTEMSHELMLLTYMYGKKWKFLQTNYFPDFTAEQLRLKAAQQEARTQKYKSLLKKAVSDFVLDVAELKFMKQALVGHQQIIVKFEQVKVNELGRVQLDPLQVIFYNKLAESNFIVEQEEKLRILLEKYNNKQ
;
A
#
# COMPACT_ATOMS: atom_id res chain seq x y z
N MET A 1 20.91 34.48 -8.90
CA MET A 1 20.00 34.03 -9.99
C MET A 1 19.45 32.65 -9.65
N GLN A 2 18.17 32.56 -9.27
CA GLN A 2 17.50 31.28 -9.08
C GLN A 2 17.09 30.73 -10.45
N ARG A 3 17.69 29.62 -10.89
CA ARG A 3 17.27 28.93 -12.13
C ARG A 3 15.94 28.24 -11.87
N GLN A 4 14.85 28.81 -12.40
CA GLN A 4 13.54 28.14 -12.42
C GLN A 4 13.67 26.78 -13.13
N GLN A 5 13.20 25.70 -12.50
CA GLN A 5 13.13 24.39 -13.14
C GLN A 5 12.02 24.41 -14.20
N LYS A 6 12.42 24.52 -15.48
CA LYS A 6 11.51 24.40 -16.63
C LYS A 6 10.87 23.01 -16.63
N ASN A 7 9.55 22.93 -16.57
CA ASN A 7 8.81 21.66 -16.69
C ASN A 7 9.05 21.00 -18.06
N TRP A 8 9.04 19.67 -18.11
CA TRP A 8 9.22 18.90 -19.34
C TRP A 8 7.90 18.71 -20.08
N SER A 9 7.80 19.23 -21.30
CA SER A 9 6.65 19.00 -22.19
C SER A 9 6.59 17.57 -22.71
N ILE A 10 5.43 17.17 -23.24
CA ILE A 10 5.24 15.84 -23.86
C ILE A 10 6.16 15.67 -25.07
N MET A 11 6.27 16.69 -25.93
CA MET A 11 7.14 16.66 -27.10
C MET A 11 8.62 16.57 -26.71
N GLU A 12 9.06 17.31 -25.69
CA GLU A 12 10.44 17.18 -25.18
C GLU A 12 10.72 15.76 -24.65
N LYS A 13 9.76 15.13 -23.97
CA LYS A 13 9.92 13.75 -23.48
C LYS A 13 10.01 12.73 -24.62
N GLN A 14 9.21 12.90 -25.67
CA GLN A 14 9.27 12.05 -26.86
C GLN A 14 10.60 12.22 -27.59
N LYS A 15 11.05 13.47 -27.80
CA LYS A 15 12.35 13.77 -28.40
C LYS A 15 13.50 13.18 -27.57
N LEU A 16 13.46 13.33 -26.24
CA LEU A 16 14.45 12.76 -25.33
C LEU A 16 14.57 11.25 -25.49
N ASN A 17 13.45 10.53 -25.58
CA ASN A 17 13.45 9.07 -25.76
C ASN A 17 14.05 8.68 -27.12
N ALA A 18 13.70 9.40 -28.19
CA ALA A 18 14.22 9.14 -29.53
C ALA A 18 15.74 9.37 -29.62
N GLU A 19 16.23 10.50 -29.11
CA GLU A 19 17.67 10.82 -29.12
C GLU A 19 18.46 9.87 -28.20
N ALA A 20 17.88 9.47 -27.06
CA ALA A 20 18.52 8.51 -26.16
C ALA A 20 18.72 7.13 -26.80
N GLU A 21 17.78 6.66 -27.64
CA GLU A 21 17.99 5.43 -28.42
C GLU A 21 18.99 5.63 -29.55
N LYS A 22 18.94 6.77 -30.24
CA LYS A 22 19.87 7.09 -31.34
C LYS A 22 21.33 7.14 -30.87
N PHE A 23 21.59 7.68 -29.68
CA PHE A 23 22.94 7.76 -29.10
C PHE A 23 23.24 6.64 -28.09
N ARG A 24 22.50 5.52 -28.16
CA ARG A 24 22.81 4.31 -27.39
C ARG A 24 23.89 3.50 -28.11
N GLN A 25 24.99 3.22 -27.41
CA GLN A 25 26.07 2.36 -27.89
C GLN A 25 26.49 1.41 -26.77
N ASN A 26 26.61 0.11 -27.05
CA ASN A 26 27.01 -0.92 -26.07
C ASN A 26 26.21 -0.84 -24.75
N ASN A 27 24.89 -0.65 -24.87
CA ASN A 27 23.95 -0.50 -23.76
C ASN A 27 24.22 0.72 -22.83
N ARG A 28 25.02 1.69 -23.27
CA ARG A 28 25.24 2.97 -22.59
C ARG A 28 24.74 4.11 -23.48
N ILE A 29 24.09 5.10 -22.87
CA ILE A 29 23.56 6.28 -23.57
C ILE A 29 24.54 7.44 -23.36
N ASN A 30 24.95 8.09 -24.46
CA ASN A 30 25.79 9.28 -24.38
C ASN A 30 24.94 10.54 -24.11
N TRP A 31 24.79 10.87 -22.83
CA TRP A 31 23.96 12.00 -22.38
C TRP A 31 24.44 13.38 -22.83
N THR A 32 25.73 13.53 -23.15
CA THR A 32 26.28 14.78 -23.67
C THR A 32 25.72 15.04 -25.06
N LEU A 33 25.79 14.04 -25.95
CA LEU A 33 25.24 14.13 -27.30
C LEU A 33 23.71 14.28 -27.29
N VAL A 34 23.02 13.59 -26.38
CA VAL A 34 21.57 13.77 -26.20
C VAL A 34 21.23 15.20 -25.80
N ALA A 35 21.99 15.80 -24.87
CA ALA A 35 21.75 17.18 -24.43
C ALA A 35 21.99 18.20 -25.54
N GLU A 36 22.97 17.98 -26.42
CA GLU A 36 23.20 18.84 -27.60
C GLU A 36 21.98 18.89 -28.53
N GLN A 37 21.20 17.79 -28.60
CA GLN A 37 19.95 17.75 -29.37
C GLN A 37 18.74 18.33 -28.62
N MET A 38 18.88 18.62 -27.32
CA MET A 38 17.82 19.06 -26.44
C MET A 38 18.04 20.52 -26.02
N HIS A 39 17.34 21.45 -26.68
CA HIS A 39 17.45 22.88 -26.37
C HIS A 39 17.19 23.17 -24.88
N ASP A 40 18.13 23.86 -24.23
CA ASP A 40 18.11 24.26 -22.82
C ASP A 40 18.07 23.11 -21.78
N ARG A 41 18.47 21.89 -22.15
CA ARG A 41 18.54 20.76 -21.21
C ARG A 41 19.98 20.30 -21.03
N THR A 42 20.42 20.22 -19.79
CA THR A 42 21.74 19.69 -19.43
C THR A 42 21.76 18.15 -19.51
N PRO A 43 22.93 17.52 -19.71
CA PRO A 43 23.07 16.06 -19.71
C PRO A 43 22.45 15.39 -18.47
N THR A 44 22.65 16.00 -17.30
CA THR A 44 22.08 15.53 -16.03
C THR A 44 20.56 15.56 -16.02
N GLN A 45 19.95 16.62 -16.56
CA GLN A 45 18.49 16.73 -16.67
C GLN A 45 17.93 15.68 -17.64
N CYS A 46 18.57 15.49 -18.79
CA CYS A 46 18.20 14.47 -19.77
C CYS A 46 18.25 13.06 -19.17
N ARG A 47 19.35 12.71 -18.49
CA ARG A 47 19.51 11.40 -17.82
C ARG A 47 18.44 11.17 -16.76
N LEU A 48 18.19 12.18 -15.91
CA LEU A 48 17.20 12.08 -14.85
C LEU A 48 15.79 11.90 -15.42
N GLN A 49 15.42 12.70 -16.42
CA GLN A 49 14.11 12.62 -17.05
C GLN A 49 13.92 11.30 -17.78
N TYR A 50 14.91 10.82 -18.53
CA TYR A 50 14.83 9.56 -19.26
C TYR A 50 14.68 8.38 -18.30
N ARG A 51 15.42 8.38 -17.18
CA ARG A 51 15.22 7.41 -16.09
C ARG A 51 13.78 7.46 -15.56
N ASN A 52 13.24 8.64 -15.33
CA ASN A 52 11.89 8.83 -14.79
C ASN A 52 10.76 8.55 -15.82
N ASN A 53 11.06 8.58 -17.12
CA ASN A 53 10.15 8.21 -18.21
C ASN A 53 10.12 6.69 -18.42
N ASN A 54 11.28 6.02 -18.30
CA ASN A 54 11.42 4.57 -18.46
C ASN A 54 11.30 3.79 -17.14
N GLN A 55 11.22 4.48 -16.00
CA GLN A 55 10.54 3.92 -14.85
C GLN A 55 9.11 3.71 -15.28
N ASP A 56 8.74 2.45 -15.42
CA ASP A 56 7.48 1.98 -15.95
C ASP A 56 6.28 2.68 -15.28
N ARG A 57 5.86 3.80 -15.88
CA ARG A 57 4.66 4.53 -15.44
C ARG A 57 3.40 3.80 -15.90
N SER A 58 3.50 2.73 -16.68
CA SER A 58 2.33 1.92 -17.04
C SER A 58 1.79 1.13 -15.83
N LYS A 59 2.57 1.00 -14.74
CA LYS A 59 2.07 0.52 -13.43
C LYS A 59 1.37 1.61 -12.60
N VAL A 60 1.15 2.81 -13.15
CA VAL A 60 0.58 3.96 -12.45
C VAL A 60 -0.90 4.09 -12.78
N ASN A 61 -1.69 3.31 -12.04
CA ASN A 61 -2.97 3.65 -11.40
C ASN A 61 -3.72 2.37 -11.03
N VAL A 62 -3.02 1.35 -10.54
CA VAL A 62 -3.73 0.20 -9.96
C VAL A 62 -4.42 0.68 -8.69
N ILE A 63 -5.74 0.73 -8.74
CA ILE A 63 -6.59 1.06 -7.61
C ILE A 63 -6.40 -0.06 -6.59
N TRP A 64 -5.84 0.29 -5.44
CA TRP A 64 -5.73 -0.64 -4.33
C TRP A 64 -7.14 -0.99 -3.83
N SER A 65 -7.59 -2.20 -4.13
CA SER A 65 -8.80 -2.71 -3.51
C SER A 65 -8.57 -2.92 -2.00
N THR A 66 -9.68 -2.99 -1.26
CA THR A 66 -9.68 -3.30 0.17
C THR A 66 -9.03 -4.66 0.40
N GLU A 67 -9.38 -5.64 -0.42
CA GLU A 67 -8.88 -7.01 -0.38
C GLU A 67 -7.37 -7.07 -0.62
N MET A 68 -6.87 -6.39 -1.64
CA MET A 68 -5.43 -6.36 -1.94
C MET A 68 -4.63 -5.71 -0.80
N SER A 69 -5.21 -4.68 -0.19
CA SER A 69 -4.60 -4.02 0.97
C SER A 69 -4.51 -4.97 2.15
N HIS A 70 -5.53 -5.79 2.37
CA HIS A 70 -5.57 -6.77 3.44
C HIS A 70 -4.58 -7.91 3.22
N GLU A 71 -4.52 -8.43 2.00
CA GLU A 71 -3.57 -9.47 1.62
C GLU A 71 -2.12 -9.00 1.80
N LEU A 72 -1.81 -7.76 1.41
CA LEU A 72 -0.50 -7.16 1.66
C LEU A 72 -0.18 -7.09 3.16
N MET A 73 -1.14 -6.72 4.00
CA MET A 73 -0.94 -6.65 5.45
C MET A 73 -0.67 -8.03 6.05
N LEU A 74 -1.41 -9.05 5.62
CA LEU A 74 -1.21 -10.43 6.04
C LEU A 74 0.18 -10.93 5.65
N LEU A 75 0.55 -10.78 4.39
CA LEU A 75 1.85 -11.23 3.89
C LEU A 75 3.02 -10.47 4.53
N THR A 76 2.85 -9.18 4.83
CA THR A 76 3.86 -8.39 5.55
C THR A 76 4.00 -8.86 7.00
N TYR A 77 2.91 -9.28 7.64
CA TYR A 77 2.95 -9.88 8.99
C TYR A 77 3.67 -11.24 8.97
N MET A 78 3.39 -12.08 7.98
CA MET A 78 3.89 -13.45 7.86
C MET A 78 5.36 -13.51 7.45
N TYR A 79 5.75 -12.73 6.44
CA TYR A 79 7.09 -12.79 5.84
C TYR A 79 7.98 -11.60 6.20
N GLY A 80 7.43 -10.60 6.91
CA GLY A 80 8.09 -9.34 7.23
C GLY A 80 8.11 -8.37 6.03
N LYS A 81 8.89 -7.28 6.19
CA LYS A 81 9.04 -6.18 5.21
C LYS A 81 9.94 -6.56 4.02
N LYS A 82 9.83 -7.80 3.52
CA LYS A 82 10.62 -8.34 2.39
C LYS A 82 9.98 -7.96 1.05
N TRP A 83 9.96 -6.67 0.73
CA TRP A 83 9.16 -6.11 -0.37
C TRP A 83 9.43 -6.71 -1.75
N LYS A 84 10.70 -7.02 -2.08
CA LYS A 84 11.03 -7.67 -3.36
C LYS A 84 10.45 -9.09 -3.45
N PHE A 85 10.51 -9.84 -2.35
CA PHE A 85 9.92 -11.17 -2.27
C PHE A 85 8.40 -11.10 -2.43
N LEU A 86 7.74 -10.18 -1.73
CA LEU A 86 6.29 -9.98 -1.85
C LEU A 86 5.87 -9.56 -3.26
N GLN A 87 6.62 -8.64 -3.87
CA GLN A 87 6.38 -8.20 -5.24
C GLN A 87 6.56 -9.33 -6.26
N THR A 88 7.61 -10.14 -6.13
CA THR A 88 7.89 -11.22 -7.09
C THR A 88 6.86 -12.35 -7.00
N ASN A 89 6.42 -12.70 -5.80
CA ASN A 89 5.60 -13.91 -5.59
C ASN A 89 4.09 -13.64 -5.50
N TYR A 90 3.66 -12.43 -5.12
CA TYR A 90 2.25 -12.15 -4.82
C TYR A 90 1.71 -10.93 -5.57
N PHE A 91 2.54 -9.90 -5.80
CA PHE A 91 2.11 -8.63 -6.40
C PHE A 91 2.98 -8.22 -7.61
N PRO A 92 3.04 -9.02 -8.69
CA PRO A 92 3.95 -8.77 -9.82
C PRO A 92 3.66 -7.44 -10.54
N ASP A 93 2.40 -7.00 -10.52
CA ASP A 93 1.94 -5.76 -11.14
C ASP A 93 2.31 -4.51 -10.33
N PHE A 94 2.74 -4.69 -9.07
CA PHE A 94 3.18 -3.60 -8.23
C PHE A 94 4.70 -3.54 -8.18
N THR A 95 5.21 -2.36 -7.86
CA THR A 95 6.61 -2.18 -7.48
C THR A 95 6.77 -2.44 -5.99
N ALA A 96 7.94 -2.91 -5.56
CA ALA A 96 8.26 -3.08 -4.15
C ALA A 96 8.05 -1.79 -3.33
N GLU A 97 8.27 -0.63 -3.95
CA GLU A 97 8.06 0.67 -3.30
C GLU A 97 6.57 1.01 -3.13
N GLN A 98 5.72 0.69 -4.11
CA GLN A 98 4.26 0.81 -3.96
C GLN A 98 3.75 -0.07 -2.80
N LEU A 99 4.26 -1.29 -2.66
CA LEU A 99 3.92 -2.18 -1.53
C LEU A 99 4.32 -1.55 -0.20
N ARG A 100 5.57 -1.07 -0.10
CA ARG A 100 6.08 -0.43 1.13
C ARG A 100 5.23 0.77 1.54
N LEU A 101 4.92 1.67 0.59
CA LEU A 101 4.11 2.86 0.84
C LEU A 101 2.69 2.48 1.27
N LYS A 102 2.08 1.49 0.63
CA LYS A 102 0.74 1.01 0.98
C LYS A 102 0.71 0.37 2.37
N ALA A 103 1.67 -0.48 2.68
CA ALA A 103 1.78 -1.12 4.00
C ALA A 103 1.96 -0.07 5.11
N ALA A 104 2.82 0.94 4.90
CA ALA A 104 2.99 2.03 5.85
C ALA A 104 1.68 2.84 6.05
N GLN A 105 0.94 3.11 4.98
CA GLN A 105 -0.37 3.76 5.06
C GLN A 105 -1.36 2.95 5.90
N GLN A 106 -1.40 1.64 5.72
CA GLN A 106 -2.29 0.76 6.47
C GLN A 106 -1.85 0.62 7.94
N GLU A 107 -0.55 0.48 8.21
CA GLU A 107 0.00 0.50 9.58
C GLU A 107 -0.43 1.77 10.33
N ALA A 108 -0.32 2.95 9.70
CA ALA A 108 -0.76 4.21 10.29
C ALA A 108 -2.26 4.23 10.60
N ARG A 109 -3.10 3.68 9.71
CA ARG A 109 -4.55 3.53 9.94
C ARG A 109 -4.83 2.59 11.11
N THR A 110 -4.15 1.45 11.19
CA THR A 110 -4.28 0.50 12.31
C THR A 110 -3.87 1.13 13.63
N GLN A 111 -2.80 1.93 13.65
CA GLN A 111 -2.38 2.64 14.86
C GLN A 111 -3.43 3.67 15.30
N LYS A 112 -3.98 4.44 14.36
CA LYS A 112 -5.09 5.36 14.63
C LYS A 112 -6.32 4.63 15.17
N TYR A 113 -6.65 3.47 14.61
CA TYR A 113 -7.75 2.64 15.10
C TYR A 113 -7.49 2.16 16.55
N LYS A 114 -6.28 1.66 16.83
CA LYS A 114 -5.88 1.24 18.19
C LYS A 114 -5.96 2.40 19.19
N SER A 115 -5.55 3.61 18.82
CA SER A 115 -5.64 4.76 19.72
C SER A 115 -7.10 5.15 19.99
N LEU A 116 -7.96 5.12 18.97
CA LEU A 116 -9.39 5.41 19.13
C LEU A 116 -10.09 4.36 19.99
N LEU A 117 -9.77 3.07 19.82
CA LEU A 117 -10.28 2.02 20.70
C LEU A 117 -9.87 2.24 22.16
N LYS A 118 -8.60 2.58 22.41
CA LYS A 118 -8.14 2.89 23.78
C LYS A 118 -8.94 4.05 24.39
N LYS A 119 -9.17 5.13 23.62
CA LYS A 119 -9.96 6.30 24.03
C LYS A 119 -11.44 5.95 24.28
N ALA A 120 -12.02 5.10 23.44
CA ALA A 120 -13.41 4.64 23.58
C ALA A 120 -13.60 3.81 24.85
N VAL A 121 -12.62 2.95 25.16
CA VAL A 121 -12.61 2.12 26.36
C VAL A 121 -12.36 2.95 27.64
N SER A 122 -11.54 4.00 27.58
CA SER A 122 -11.24 4.85 28.74
C SER A 122 -12.35 5.86 29.06
N ASP A 123 -12.87 6.57 28.06
CA ASP A 123 -13.62 7.81 28.30
C ASP A 123 -14.98 7.88 27.58
N PHE A 124 -15.38 6.86 26.82
CA PHE A 124 -16.69 6.78 26.13
C PHE A 124 -17.05 7.97 25.21
N VAL A 125 -16.08 8.81 24.84
CA VAL A 125 -16.30 10.02 24.03
C VAL A 125 -15.62 9.85 22.68
N LEU A 126 -16.32 9.20 21.75
CA LEU A 126 -16.00 9.21 20.33
C LEU A 126 -16.98 10.12 19.59
N ASP A 127 -16.48 10.91 18.65
CA ASP A 127 -17.33 11.67 17.74
C ASP A 127 -17.87 10.80 16.58
N VAL A 128 -18.84 11.32 15.82
CA VAL A 128 -19.51 10.59 14.72
C VAL A 128 -18.53 10.18 13.62
N ALA A 129 -17.50 10.98 13.34
CA ALA A 129 -16.51 10.66 12.33
C ALA A 129 -15.56 9.55 12.80
N GLU A 130 -15.16 9.59 14.08
CA GLU A 130 -14.38 8.55 14.75
C GLU A 130 -15.16 7.21 14.78
N LEU A 131 -16.45 7.23 15.09
CA LEU A 131 -17.32 6.05 15.07
C LEU A 131 -17.47 5.45 13.66
N LYS A 132 -17.71 6.28 12.64
CA LYS A 132 -17.80 5.84 11.24
C LYS A 132 -16.48 5.20 10.76
N PHE A 133 -15.35 5.79 11.13
CA PHE A 133 -14.02 5.26 10.82
C PHE A 133 -13.81 3.89 11.48
N MET A 134 -14.16 3.75 12.77
CA MET A 134 -14.04 2.49 13.49
C MET A 134 -14.91 1.39 12.87
N LYS A 135 -16.16 1.69 12.52
CA LYS A 135 -17.05 0.74 11.84
C LYS A 135 -16.46 0.24 10.52
N GLN A 136 -15.94 1.13 9.68
CA GLN A 136 -15.31 0.74 8.41
C GLN A 136 -14.06 -0.12 8.61
N ALA A 137 -13.21 0.22 9.58
CA ALA A 137 -12.02 -0.57 9.90
C ALA A 137 -12.38 -1.98 10.40
N LEU A 138 -13.47 -2.10 11.15
CA LEU A 138 -13.91 -3.36 11.74
C LEU A 138 -14.51 -4.31 10.68
N VAL A 139 -15.38 -3.79 9.80
CA VAL A 139 -15.87 -4.53 8.62
C VAL A 139 -14.69 -4.99 7.75
N GLY A 140 -13.68 -4.12 7.57
CA GLY A 140 -12.45 -4.49 6.87
C GLY A 140 -11.76 -5.69 7.51
N HIS A 141 -11.52 -5.66 8.83
CA HIS A 141 -10.90 -6.76 9.56
C HIS A 141 -11.70 -8.07 9.50
N GLN A 142 -13.03 -8.04 9.58
CA GLN A 142 -13.86 -9.24 9.42
C GLN A 142 -13.68 -9.88 8.04
N GLN A 143 -13.62 -9.08 6.98
CA GLN A 143 -13.36 -9.59 5.63
C GLN A 143 -11.97 -10.22 5.51
N ILE A 144 -10.96 -9.72 6.24
CA ILE A 144 -9.64 -10.36 6.34
C ILE A 144 -9.78 -11.74 6.97
N ILE A 145 -10.48 -11.83 8.10
CA ILE A 145 -10.63 -13.07 8.86
C ILE A 145 -11.30 -14.14 7.99
N VAL A 146 -12.41 -13.79 7.33
CA VAL A 146 -13.13 -14.72 6.42
C VAL A 146 -12.25 -15.17 5.26
N LYS A 147 -11.54 -14.26 4.58
CA LYS A 147 -10.60 -14.64 3.50
C LYS A 147 -9.45 -15.48 4.01
N PHE A 148 -8.96 -15.19 5.20
CA PHE A 148 -7.87 -15.93 5.82
C PHE A 148 -8.30 -17.34 6.22
N GLU A 149 -9.53 -17.53 6.69
CA GLU A 149 -10.12 -18.85 6.90
C GLU A 149 -10.24 -19.64 5.60
N GLN A 150 -10.62 -18.99 4.50
CA GLN A 150 -10.67 -19.62 3.18
C GLN A 150 -9.27 -20.03 2.67
N VAL A 151 -8.26 -19.17 2.84
CA VAL A 151 -6.86 -19.49 2.50
C VAL A 151 -6.32 -20.61 3.40
N LYS A 152 -6.63 -20.58 4.70
CA LYS A 152 -6.27 -21.63 5.68
C LYS A 152 -6.84 -22.99 5.27
N VAL A 153 -8.10 -23.05 4.84
CA VAL A 153 -8.73 -24.29 4.33
C VAL A 153 -8.02 -24.80 3.07
N ASN A 154 -7.59 -23.90 2.19
CA ASN A 154 -6.89 -24.25 0.96
C ASN A 154 -5.43 -24.69 1.18
N GLU A 155 -4.73 -24.13 2.17
CA GLU A 155 -3.34 -24.49 2.50
C GLU A 155 -3.21 -25.68 3.46
N LEU A 156 -4.17 -25.92 4.35
CA LEU A 156 -4.22 -27.11 5.22
C LEU A 156 -4.32 -28.43 4.44
N GLY A 157 -4.73 -28.38 3.16
CA GLY A 157 -4.69 -29.53 2.27
C GLY A 157 -3.30 -29.82 1.68
N ARG A 158 -2.31 -28.93 1.81
CA ARG A 158 -1.02 -29.03 1.10
C ARG A 158 0.25 -28.62 1.87
N VAL A 159 0.19 -27.93 3.01
CA VAL A 159 1.41 -27.49 3.73
C VAL A 159 1.26 -27.57 5.26
N GLN A 160 2.32 -28.02 5.93
CA GLN A 160 2.45 -28.05 7.39
C GLN A 160 2.56 -26.60 7.92
N LEU A 161 1.53 -26.14 8.64
CA LEU A 161 1.50 -24.78 9.22
C LEU A 161 2.63 -24.60 10.24
N ASP A 162 3.27 -23.42 10.24
CA ASP A 162 4.32 -23.08 11.20
C ASP A 162 3.71 -22.83 12.61
N PRO A 163 4.39 -23.23 13.70
CA PRO A 163 3.88 -23.09 15.07
C PRO A 163 3.48 -21.67 15.49
N LEU A 164 4.13 -20.62 14.96
CA LEU A 164 3.77 -19.23 15.25
C LEU A 164 2.48 -18.82 14.54
N GLN A 165 2.20 -19.42 13.38
CA GLN A 165 0.93 -19.25 12.69
C GLN A 165 -0.19 -19.88 13.52
N VAL A 166 0.02 -21.10 14.06
CA VAL A 166 -0.92 -21.78 14.99
C VAL A 166 -1.21 -20.95 16.24
N ILE A 167 -0.19 -20.34 16.85
CA ILE A 167 -0.36 -19.46 18.02
C ILE A 167 -1.16 -18.19 17.66
N PHE A 168 -0.92 -17.62 16.49
CA PHE A 168 -1.71 -16.49 16.00
C PHE A 168 -3.15 -16.88 15.66
N TYR A 169 -3.37 -18.04 15.02
CA TYR A 169 -4.68 -18.62 14.73
C TYR A 169 -5.50 -18.82 16.00
N ASN A 170 -4.88 -19.36 17.07
CA ASN A 170 -5.55 -19.56 18.35
C ASN A 170 -5.89 -18.22 19.01
N LYS A 171 -4.99 -17.23 19.00
CA LYS A 171 -5.27 -15.89 19.55
C LYS A 171 -6.37 -15.13 18.80
N LEU A 172 -6.50 -15.32 17.48
CA LEU A 172 -7.53 -14.66 16.67
C LEU A 172 -8.90 -15.35 16.85
N ALA A 173 -8.92 -16.68 16.91
CA ALA A 173 -10.14 -17.48 17.11
C ALA A 173 -10.67 -17.42 18.55
N GLU A 174 -9.79 -17.30 19.55
CA GLU A 174 -10.16 -17.09 20.96
C GLU A 174 -10.57 -15.64 21.25
N SER A 175 -10.30 -14.72 20.32
CA SER A 175 -10.60 -13.31 20.45
C SER A 175 -12.12 -13.06 20.23
N ASN A 176 -12.92 -13.34 21.26
CA ASN A 176 -14.22 -12.71 21.49
C ASN A 176 -14.12 -11.17 21.43
N PHE A 177 -12.91 -10.61 21.48
CA PHE A 177 -12.61 -9.20 21.40
C PHE A 177 -13.26 -8.50 20.19
N ILE A 178 -13.20 -9.07 18.98
CA ILE A 178 -13.80 -8.39 17.80
C ILE A 178 -15.33 -8.34 17.93
N VAL A 179 -15.96 -9.46 18.28
CA VAL A 179 -17.41 -9.56 18.51
C VAL A 179 -17.84 -8.64 19.66
N GLU A 180 -17.06 -8.57 20.73
CA GLU A 180 -17.31 -7.72 21.89
C GLU A 180 -17.12 -6.22 21.56
N GLN A 181 -16.15 -5.87 20.73
CA GLN A 181 -15.98 -4.50 20.24
C GLN A 181 -17.11 -4.10 19.28
N GLU A 182 -17.59 -5.01 18.44
CA GLU A 182 -18.76 -4.76 17.59
C GLU A 182 -20.02 -4.54 18.39
N GLU A 183 -20.26 -5.35 19.40
CA GLU A 183 -21.43 -5.22 20.25
C GLU A 183 -21.38 -3.90 21.04
N LYS A 184 -20.20 -3.53 21.58
CA LYS A 184 -19.99 -2.21 22.20
C LYS A 184 -20.22 -1.07 21.22
N LEU A 185 -19.78 -1.21 19.97
CA LEU A 185 -19.99 -0.21 18.92
C LEU A 185 -21.47 -0.09 18.52
N ARG A 186 -22.17 -1.22 18.41
CA ARG A 186 -23.60 -1.31 18.11
C ARG A 186 -24.42 -0.60 19.18
N ILE A 187 -24.17 -0.93 20.45
CA ILE A 187 -24.81 -0.30 21.61
C ILE A 187 -24.56 1.21 21.63
N LEU A 188 -23.33 1.66 21.32
CA LEU A 188 -22.99 3.08 21.22
C LEU A 188 -23.79 3.80 20.12
N LEU A 189 -23.91 3.19 18.94
CA LEU A 189 -24.66 3.74 17.81
C LEU A 189 -26.17 3.80 18.08
N GLU A 190 -26.74 2.77 18.71
CA GLU A 190 -28.16 2.76 19.10
C GLU A 190 -28.47 3.81 20.16
N LYS A 191 -27.63 3.95 21.19
CA LYS A 191 -27.77 5.00 22.21
C LYS A 191 -27.69 6.41 21.63
N TYR A 192 -26.87 6.61 20.60
CA TYR A 192 -26.76 7.90 19.91
C TYR A 192 -28.01 8.22 19.09
N ASN A 193 -28.50 7.26 18.30
CA ASN A 193 -29.70 7.45 17.47
C ASN A 193 -30.97 7.69 18.28
N ASN A 194 -31.05 7.13 19.50
CA ASN A 194 -32.19 7.34 20.41
C ASN A 194 -32.12 8.65 21.21
N LYS A 195 -31.04 9.44 21.06
CA LYS A 195 -30.88 10.77 21.68
C LYS A 195 -31.18 11.93 20.71
N GLN A 196 -31.44 11.65 19.43
CA GLN A 196 -31.95 12.62 18.44
C GLN A 196 -33.47 12.52 18.32
#